data_AF-A0A8T3SRT8-F1
#
_entry.id   AF-A0A8T3SRT8-F1
#
_cell.length_a   1.000
_cell.length_b   1.000
_cell.length_c   1.000
_cell.angle_alpha   90.00
_cell.angle_beta   90.00
_cell.angle_gamma   90.00
#
_symmetry.space_group_name_H-M   'P 1'
#
loop_
_entity.id
_entity.type
_entity.pdbx_description
1 polymer ?
#
loop_
_entity_poly.entity_id
_entity_poly.type
_entity_poly.pdbx_seq_one_letter_code
_entity_poly.pdbx_strand_id
1 'polypeptide(L)'
;MTLSPGRSLTWAALSFTGFVASLFAVLPFLVGIQLVWDAPRLAQMGAWSLVWGVLSALGVLVAARLSFGSWLMPRPLGIGILAIGIGLSAILNVVLQQWEISRFGITEPELVGLMAGLFAMLIGLAVAAFGAFLVPRQLIGWPLAAVVFGFVAFALIVAGNLPGLSDGIAAESWPLAIWVGLSGLYALITTGLVMRRALDRSTEKVGT
;
A
#
# COMPACT_ATOMS: atom_id res chain seq x y z
N MET A 1 -16.63 17.19 20.07
CA MET A 1 -15.57 16.59 20.91
C MET A 1 -14.23 16.91 20.27
N THR A 2 -13.38 17.68 20.95
CA THR A 2 -11.98 17.87 20.54
C THR A 2 -11.19 16.60 20.86
N LEU A 3 -10.74 15.87 19.84
CA LEU A 3 -9.97 14.65 20.02
C LEU A 3 -8.55 14.99 20.49
N SER A 4 -8.08 14.34 21.56
CA SER A 4 -6.76 14.64 22.13
C SER A 4 -5.62 14.16 21.22
N PRO A 5 -4.47 14.88 21.19
CA PRO A 5 -3.28 14.46 20.44
C PRO A 5 -2.83 13.03 20.74
N GLY A 6 -3.01 12.57 22.00
CA GLY A 6 -2.69 11.21 22.42
C GLY A 6 -3.46 10.14 21.64
N ARG A 7 -4.77 10.31 21.41
CA ARG A 7 -5.57 9.33 20.66
C ARG A 7 -5.13 9.21 19.20
N SER A 8 -4.68 10.32 18.61
CA SER A 8 -4.14 10.35 17.24
C SER A 8 -2.86 9.53 17.12
N LEU A 9 -1.94 9.71 18.07
CA LEU A 9 -0.68 8.96 18.11
C LEU A 9 -0.91 7.48 18.40
N THR A 10 -1.78 7.13 19.36
CA THR A 10 -2.16 5.75 19.64
C THR A 10 -2.71 5.06 18.40
N TRP A 11 -3.58 5.74 17.67
CA TRP A 11 -4.13 5.19 16.44
C TRP A 11 -3.06 4.93 15.37
N ALA A 12 -2.13 5.87 15.18
CA ALA A 12 -1.03 5.71 14.24
C ALA A 12 -0.11 4.53 14.63
N ALA A 13 0.26 4.43 15.90
CA ALA A 13 1.11 3.35 16.42
C ALA A 13 0.42 1.98 16.27
N LEU A 14 -0.86 1.88 16.62
CA LEU A 14 -1.63 0.64 16.47
C LEU A 14 -1.84 0.28 15.00
N SER A 15 -2.06 1.25 14.11
CA SER A 15 -2.18 1.01 12.67
C SER A 15 -0.88 0.48 12.07
N PHE A 16 0.26 1.07 12.44
CA PHE A 16 1.58 0.58 12.03
C PHE A 16 1.87 -0.81 12.60
N THR A 17 1.55 -1.05 13.87
CA THR A 17 1.70 -2.37 14.50
C THR A 17 0.84 -3.41 13.80
N GLY A 18 -0.42 -3.08 13.48
CA GLY A 18 -1.32 -3.95 12.72
C GLY A 18 -0.81 -4.26 11.32
N PHE A 19 -0.21 -3.27 10.64
CA PHE A 19 0.43 -3.44 9.33
C PHE A 19 1.66 -4.37 9.38
N VAL A 20 2.46 -4.29 10.44
CA VAL A 20 3.62 -5.18 10.63
C VAL A 20 3.16 -6.57 11.05
N ALA A 21 2.19 -6.67 11.96
CA ALA A 21 1.63 -7.96 12.40
C ALA A 21 0.95 -8.72 11.26
N SER A 22 0.28 -8.00 10.35
CA SER A 22 -0.36 -8.61 9.18
C SER A 22 0.64 -9.27 8.22
N LEU A 23 1.90 -8.80 8.16
CA LEU A 23 2.95 -9.45 7.38
C LEU A 23 3.18 -10.89 7.84
N PHE A 24 3.25 -11.11 9.16
CA PHE A 24 3.42 -12.44 9.73
C PHE A 24 2.14 -13.28 9.62
N ALA A 25 0.97 -12.63 9.69
CA ALA A 25 -0.32 -13.30 9.55
C ALA A 25 -0.61 -13.83 8.12
N VAL A 26 0.17 -13.42 7.11
CA VAL A 26 0.04 -13.95 5.74
C VAL A 26 0.60 -15.37 5.63
N LEU A 27 1.60 -15.73 6.44
CA LEU A 27 2.23 -17.05 6.43
C LEU A 27 1.23 -18.22 6.55
N PRO A 28 0.33 -18.28 7.56
CA PRO A 28 -0.64 -19.36 7.64
C PRO A 28 -1.61 -19.40 6.45
N PHE A 29 -1.92 -18.25 5.84
CA PHE A 29 -2.75 -18.21 4.62
C PHE A 29 -2.04 -18.84 3.42
N LEU A 30 -0.75 -18.56 3.23
CA LEU A 30 0.01 -19.21 2.17
C LEU A 30 0.16 -20.71 2.39
N VAL A 31 0.43 -21.13 3.63
CA VAL A 31 0.51 -22.55 3.98
C VAL A 31 -0.83 -23.22 3.67
N GLY A 32 -1.97 -22.59 4.00
CA GLY A 32 -3.29 -23.08 3.63
C GLY A 32 -3.50 -23.18 2.11
N ILE A 33 -3.12 -22.15 1.35
CA ILE A 33 -3.24 -22.16 -0.13
C ILE A 33 -2.39 -23.28 -0.74
N GLN A 34 -1.16 -23.46 -0.27
CA GLN A 34 -0.27 -24.49 -0.78
C GLN A 34 -0.79 -25.89 -0.44
N LEU A 35 -1.22 -26.12 0.80
CA LEU A 35 -1.66 -27.43 1.26
C LEU A 35 -3.04 -27.84 0.73
N VAL A 36 -3.94 -26.88 0.50
CA VAL A 36 -5.34 -27.17 0.13
C VAL A 36 -5.57 -27.06 -1.38
N TRP A 37 -4.92 -26.10 -2.04
CA TRP A 37 -5.20 -25.77 -3.44
C TRP A 37 -4.08 -26.11 -4.41
N ASP A 38 -2.91 -26.55 -3.92
CA ASP A 38 -1.69 -26.80 -4.72
C ASP A 38 -1.44 -25.68 -5.76
N ALA A 39 -1.68 -24.44 -5.33
CA ALA A 39 -1.74 -23.32 -6.26
C ALA A 39 -0.34 -23.05 -6.86
N PRO A 40 -0.23 -22.71 -8.15
CA PRO A 40 1.04 -22.34 -8.75
C PRO A 40 1.72 -21.19 -8.00
N ARG A 41 3.06 -21.18 -7.93
CA ARG A 41 3.85 -20.17 -7.19
C ARG A 41 3.43 -18.73 -7.50
N LEU A 42 3.16 -18.41 -8.76
CA LEU A 42 2.70 -17.07 -9.17
C LEU A 42 1.35 -16.68 -8.54
N ALA A 43 0.41 -17.63 -8.43
CA ALA A 43 -0.87 -17.39 -7.77
C ALA A 43 -0.69 -17.15 -6.26
N GLN A 44 0.26 -17.86 -5.62
CA GLN A 44 0.60 -17.65 -4.22
C GLN A 44 1.17 -16.23 -3.98
N MET A 45 2.01 -15.72 -4.90
CA MET A 45 2.59 -14.37 -4.79
C MET A 45 1.55 -13.26 -4.96
N GLY A 46 0.60 -13.44 -5.88
CA GLY A 46 -0.55 -12.54 -5.98
C GLY A 46 -1.40 -12.57 -4.70
N ALA A 47 -1.72 -13.77 -4.21
CA ALA A 47 -2.49 -13.98 -2.99
C ALA A 47 -1.82 -13.36 -1.75
N TRP A 48 -0.48 -13.43 -1.64
CA TRP A 48 0.27 -12.78 -0.57
C TRP A 48 -0.06 -11.30 -0.47
N SER A 49 0.03 -10.57 -1.59
CA SER A 49 -0.24 -9.13 -1.63
C SER A 49 -1.69 -8.82 -1.28
N LEU A 50 -2.63 -9.62 -1.78
CA LEU A 50 -4.06 -9.44 -1.50
C LEU A 50 -4.36 -9.64 -0.01
N VAL A 51 -3.90 -10.77 0.56
CA VAL A 51 -4.12 -11.10 1.97
C VAL A 51 -3.46 -10.07 2.87
N TRP A 52 -2.21 -9.69 2.59
CA TRP A 52 -1.50 -8.71 3.42
C TRP A 52 -2.20 -7.35 3.40
N GLY A 53 -2.62 -6.89 2.22
CA GLY A 53 -3.35 -5.63 2.08
C GLY A 53 -4.68 -5.62 2.83
N VAL A 54 -5.46 -6.68 2.71
CA VAL A 54 -6.76 -6.82 3.40
C VAL A 54 -6.57 -6.86 4.91
N LEU A 55 -5.66 -7.70 5.41
CA LEU A 55 -5.37 -7.80 6.84
C LEU A 55 -4.85 -6.48 7.42
N SER A 56 -4.01 -5.76 6.66
CA SER A 56 -3.52 -4.45 7.07
C SER A 56 -4.64 -3.41 7.18
N ALA A 57 -5.57 -3.39 6.22
CA ALA A 57 -6.73 -2.50 6.27
C ALA A 57 -7.66 -2.83 7.46
N LEU A 58 -7.87 -4.11 7.75
CA LEU A 58 -8.57 -4.55 8.96
C LEU A 58 -7.83 -4.09 10.22
N GLY A 59 -6.50 -4.16 10.24
CA GLY A 59 -5.66 -3.62 11.31
C GLY A 59 -5.90 -2.13 11.56
N VAL A 60 -6.02 -1.32 10.51
CA VAL A 60 -6.36 0.12 10.62
C VAL A 60 -7.76 0.33 11.22
N LEU A 61 -8.74 -0.48 10.84
CA LEU A 61 -10.10 -0.42 11.39
C LEU A 61 -10.14 -0.81 12.87
N VAL A 62 -9.44 -1.88 13.25
CA VAL A 62 -9.29 -2.31 14.64
C VAL A 62 -8.57 -1.23 15.45
N ALA A 63 -7.48 -0.68 14.93
CA ALA A 63 -6.78 0.44 15.56
C ALA A 63 -7.70 1.63 15.78
N ALA A 64 -8.56 1.97 14.80
CA ALA A 64 -9.54 3.05 14.93
C ALA A 64 -10.56 2.75 16.03
N ARG A 65 -11.08 1.52 16.09
CA ARG A 65 -12.00 1.08 17.12
C ARG A 65 -11.40 1.15 18.52
N LEU A 66 -10.12 0.78 18.67
CA LEU A 66 -9.41 0.82 19.95
C LEU A 66 -9.07 2.25 20.39
N SER A 67 -8.74 3.13 19.45
CA SER A 67 -8.28 4.49 19.76
C SER A 67 -9.42 5.50 19.93
N PHE A 68 -10.50 5.33 19.17
CA PHE A 68 -11.64 6.26 19.13
C PHE A 68 -12.89 5.71 19.80
N GLY A 69 -12.91 4.41 20.15
CA GLY A 69 -14.05 3.76 20.81
C GLY A 69 -15.21 3.42 19.87
N SER A 70 -15.13 3.74 18.58
CA SER A 70 -16.18 3.51 17.59
C SER A 70 -15.65 2.90 16.30
N TRP A 71 -16.51 2.15 15.61
CA TRP A 71 -16.23 1.69 14.25
C TRP A 71 -16.45 2.85 13.28
N LEU A 72 -15.36 3.38 12.73
CA LEU A 72 -15.44 4.41 11.71
C LEU A 72 -15.88 3.79 10.38
N MET A 73 -16.90 4.36 9.74
CA MET A 73 -17.34 3.91 8.43
C MET A 73 -16.37 4.41 7.35
N PRO A 74 -15.79 3.51 6.53
CA PRO A 74 -14.94 3.92 5.43
C PRO A 74 -15.72 4.64 4.35
N ARG A 75 -15.13 5.68 3.76
CA ARG A 75 -15.73 6.38 2.61
C ARG A 75 -15.52 5.56 1.32
N PRO A 76 -16.47 5.55 0.38
CA PRO A 76 -16.34 4.81 -0.88
C PRO A 76 -15.04 5.09 -1.64
N LEU A 77 -14.62 6.36 -1.69
CA LEU A 77 -13.35 6.75 -2.31
C LEU A 77 -12.13 6.10 -1.64
N GLY A 78 -12.11 6.01 -0.31
CA GLY A 78 -11.03 5.35 0.43
C GLY A 78 -10.99 3.84 0.16
N ILE A 79 -12.16 3.20 0.05
CA ILE A 79 -12.27 1.78 -0.33
C ILE A 79 -11.75 1.58 -1.76
N GLY A 80 -12.13 2.45 -2.69
CA GLY A 80 -11.67 2.39 -4.08
C GLY A 80 -10.15 2.53 -4.20
N ILE A 81 -9.57 3.51 -3.52
CA ILE A 81 -8.11 3.71 -3.46
C ILE A 81 -7.41 2.46 -2.90
N LEU A 82 -7.93 1.90 -1.81
CA LEU A 82 -7.39 0.70 -1.18
C LEU A 82 -7.43 -0.49 -2.14
N ALA A 83 -8.60 -0.76 -2.74
CA ALA A 83 -8.80 -1.89 -3.65
C ALA A 83 -7.89 -1.81 -4.88
N ILE A 84 -7.78 -0.63 -5.50
CA ILE A 84 -6.89 -0.41 -6.64
C ILE A 84 -5.43 -0.61 -6.24
N GLY A 85 -5.00 -0.05 -5.10
CA GLY A 85 -3.61 -0.18 -4.64
C GLY A 85 -3.21 -1.61 -4.30
N ILE A 86 -4.10 -2.36 -3.63
CA ILE A 86 -3.90 -3.79 -3.34
C ILE A 86 -3.86 -4.61 -4.65
N GLY A 87 -4.76 -4.32 -5.60
CA GLY A 87 -4.77 -4.97 -6.91
C GLY A 87 -3.49 -4.70 -7.70
N LEU A 88 -3.06 -3.44 -7.77
CA LEU A 88 -1.80 -3.06 -8.40
C LEU A 88 -0.59 -3.74 -7.75
N SER A 89 -0.55 -3.77 -6.41
CA SER A 89 0.49 -4.50 -5.68
C SER A 89 0.53 -5.98 -6.07
N ALA A 90 -0.62 -6.64 -6.11
CA ALA A 90 -0.69 -8.06 -6.44
C ALA A 90 -0.22 -8.33 -7.88
N ILE A 91 -0.68 -7.52 -8.84
CA ILE A 91 -0.27 -7.66 -10.24
C ILE A 91 1.22 -7.36 -10.40
N LEU A 92 1.72 -6.28 -9.80
CA LEU A 92 3.13 -5.90 -9.86
C LEU A 92 4.01 -7.00 -9.27
N ASN A 93 3.61 -7.61 -8.14
CA ASN A 93 4.35 -8.71 -7.53
C ASN A 93 4.42 -9.91 -8.48
N VAL A 94 3.30 -10.29 -9.11
CA VAL A 94 3.27 -11.40 -10.08
C VAL A 94 4.15 -11.09 -11.30
N VAL A 95 4.03 -9.90 -11.87
CA VAL A 95 4.77 -9.49 -13.07
C VAL A 95 6.27 -9.39 -12.79
N LEU A 96 6.67 -8.88 -11.62
CA LEU A 96 8.07 -8.85 -11.20
C LEU A 96 8.64 -10.26 -11.13
N GLN A 97 7.92 -11.20 -10.51
CA GLN A 97 8.36 -12.59 -10.40
C GLN A 97 8.42 -13.28 -11.76
N GLN A 98 7.48 -13.01 -12.67
CA GLN A 98 7.55 -13.52 -14.05
C GLN A 98 8.77 -12.99 -14.80
N TRP A 99 9.09 -11.71 -14.61
CA TRP A 99 10.26 -11.08 -15.19
C TRP A 99 11.57 -11.65 -14.61
N GLU A 100 11.62 -11.91 -13.30
CA GLU A 100 12.77 -12.59 -12.67
C GLU A 100 13.00 -13.98 -13.26
N ILE A 101 11.94 -14.78 -13.41
CA ILE A 101 12.02 -16.11 -14.01
C ILE A 101 12.51 -16.03 -15.45
N SER A 102 11.99 -15.09 -16.25
CA SER A 102 12.39 -14.98 -17.65
C SER A 102 13.83 -14.49 -17.81
N ARG A 103 14.33 -13.67 -16.89
CA ARG A 103 15.67 -13.08 -16.97
C ARG A 103 16.76 -13.93 -16.31
N PHE A 104 16.45 -14.56 -15.18
CA PHE A 104 17.43 -15.25 -14.33
C PHE A 104 17.14 -16.76 -14.15
N GLY A 105 15.99 -17.24 -14.62
CA GLY A 105 15.55 -18.64 -14.45
C GLY A 105 15.07 -18.99 -13.04
N ILE A 106 15.23 -18.07 -12.08
CA ILE A 106 14.88 -18.22 -10.66
C ILE A 106 14.30 -16.93 -10.11
N THR A 107 13.76 -16.99 -8.89
CA THR A 107 13.15 -15.86 -8.18
C THR A 107 13.88 -15.66 -6.87
N GLU A 108 14.74 -14.65 -6.83
CA GLU A 108 15.56 -14.30 -5.66
C GLU A 108 15.57 -12.78 -5.47
N PRO A 109 15.14 -12.26 -4.30
CA PRO A 109 15.07 -10.82 -4.03
C PRO A 109 16.42 -10.10 -4.20
N GLU A 110 17.53 -10.80 -3.99
CA GLU A 110 18.89 -10.28 -4.11
C GLU A 110 19.22 -9.86 -5.54
N LEU A 111 18.59 -10.50 -6.54
CA LEU A 111 18.83 -10.22 -7.97
C LEU A 111 18.12 -8.94 -8.45
N VAL A 112 17.10 -8.48 -7.73
CA VAL A 112 16.28 -7.31 -8.10
C VAL A 112 16.40 -6.16 -7.12
N GLY A 113 17.13 -6.36 -6.02
CA GLY A 113 17.40 -5.36 -5.00
C GLY A 113 16.12 -4.72 -4.44
N LEU A 114 16.10 -3.39 -4.40
CA LEU A 114 15.00 -2.62 -3.80
C LEU A 114 13.67 -2.79 -4.54
N MET A 115 13.67 -3.23 -5.81
CA MET A 115 12.44 -3.47 -6.57
C MET A 115 11.56 -4.55 -5.94
N ALA A 116 12.15 -5.53 -5.24
CA ALA A 116 11.41 -6.53 -4.48
C ALA A 116 10.47 -5.89 -3.44
N GLY A 117 10.76 -4.68 -2.96
CA GLY A 117 9.95 -3.96 -1.99
C GLY A 117 8.81 -3.13 -2.59
N LEU A 118 8.71 -2.96 -3.91
CA LEU A 118 7.73 -2.04 -4.51
C LEU A 118 6.28 -2.41 -4.20
N PHE A 119 5.93 -3.70 -4.27
CA PHE A 119 4.58 -4.16 -3.96
C PHE A 119 4.21 -3.82 -2.50
N ALA A 120 5.14 -4.02 -1.57
CA ALA A 120 4.97 -3.68 -0.16
C ALA A 120 4.74 -2.18 0.05
N MET A 121 5.49 -1.33 -0.68
CA MET A 121 5.29 0.12 -0.64
C MET A 121 3.90 0.52 -1.13
N LEU A 122 3.38 -0.12 -2.18
CA LEU A 122 2.02 0.13 -2.67
C LEU A 122 0.96 -0.26 -1.65
N ILE A 123 1.11 -1.40 -0.96
CA ILE A 123 0.21 -1.80 0.12
C ILE A 123 0.25 -0.77 1.25
N GLY A 124 1.44 -0.36 1.68
CA GLY A 124 1.63 0.67 2.71
C GLY A 124 0.95 2.00 2.35
N LEU A 125 1.16 2.47 1.12
CA LEU A 125 0.54 3.71 0.60
C LEU A 125 -0.98 3.59 0.51
N ALA A 126 -1.51 2.47 0.01
CA ALA A 126 -2.94 2.22 -0.10
C ALA A 126 -3.63 2.18 1.27
N VAL A 127 -3.02 1.49 2.24
CA VAL A 127 -3.53 1.37 3.61
C VAL A 127 -3.44 2.71 4.35
N ALA A 128 -2.35 3.46 4.18
CA ALA A 128 -2.21 4.79 4.75
C ALA A 128 -3.25 5.78 4.17
N ALA A 129 -3.47 5.74 2.85
CA ALA A 129 -4.48 6.56 2.19
C ALA A 129 -5.89 6.18 2.66
N PHE A 130 -6.18 4.88 2.78
CA PHE A 130 -7.42 4.39 3.38
C PHE A 130 -7.62 4.97 4.79
N GLY A 131 -6.60 4.91 5.64
CA GLY A 131 -6.60 5.54 6.96
C GLY A 131 -6.89 7.04 6.90
N ALA A 132 -6.30 7.77 5.95
CA ALA A 132 -6.53 9.20 5.75
C ALA A 132 -7.99 9.53 5.38
N PHE A 133 -8.64 8.65 4.60
CA PHE A 133 -10.05 8.79 4.23
C PHE A 133 -11.02 8.31 5.31
N LEU A 134 -10.57 7.40 6.19
CA LEU A 134 -11.31 6.86 7.33
C LEU A 134 -11.47 7.89 8.46
N VAL A 135 -10.39 8.61 8.82
CA VAL A 135 -10.40 9.50 9.99
C VAL A 135 -10.98 10.90 9.68
N PRO A 136 -11.48 11.61 10.72
CA PRO A 136 -11.79 13.03 10.60
C PRO A 136 -10.57 13.83 10.15
N ARG A 137 -10.79 14.88 9.36
CA ARG A 137 -9.72 15.73 8.79
C ARG A 137 -8.73 16.25 9.83
N GLN A 138 -9.20 16.53 11.03
CA GLN A 138 -8.38 17.03 12.16
C GLN A 138 -7.27 16.06 12.58
N LEU A 139 -7.41 14.77 12.26
CA LEU A 139 -6.47 13.70 12.63
C LEU A 139 -5.68 13.15 11.43
N ILE A 140 -5.76 13.81 10.27
CA ILE A 140 -5.16 13.31 9.03
C ILE A 140 -3.62 13.38 9.02
N GLY A 141 -3.00 14.06 9.98
CA GLY A 141 -1.55 14.31 9.99
C GLY A 141 -0.69 13.06 9.87
N TRP A 142 -0.95 12.04 10.69
CA TRP A 142 -0.19 10.78 10.66
C TRP A 142 -0.41 9.97 9.36
N PRO A 143 -1.65 9.74 8.90
CA PRO A 143 -1.89 9.11 7.60
C PRO A 143 -1.28 9.86 6.44
N LEU A 144 -1.38 11.19 6.43
CA LEU A 144 -0.80 12.03 5.39
C LEU A 144 0.73 11.85 5.36
N ALA A 145 1.39 11.91 6.53
CA ALA A 145 2.82 11.68 6.62
C ALA A 145 3.21 10.29 6.09
N ALA A 146 2.45 9.25 6.43
CA ALA A 146 2.67 7.89 5.93
C ALA A 146 2.45 7.77 4.41
N VAL A 147 1.43 8.43 3.85
CA VAL A 147 1.21 8.47 2.39
C VAL A 147 2.36 9.17 1.68
N VAL A 148 2.79 10.33 2.18
CA VAL A 148 3.92 11.08 1.61
C VAL A 148 5.21 10.28 1.70
N PHE A 149 5.48 9.66 2.85
CA PHE A 149 6.62 8.76 3.02
C PHE A 149 6.58 7.61 2.02
N GLY A 150 5.42 6.94 1.89
CA GLY A 150 5.25 5.85 0.92
C GLY A 150 5.47 6.29 -0.53
N PHE A 151 4.99 7.48 -0.90
CA PHE A 151 5.21 8.05 -2.23
C PHE A 151 6.68 8.35 -2.49
N VAL A 152 7.36 9.00 -1.54
CA VAL A 152 8.80 9.31 -1.65
C VAL A 152 9.62 8.02 -1.71
N ALA A 153 9.35 7.04 -0.84
CA ALA A 153 10.03 5.75 -0.85
C ALA A 153 9.82 5.03 -2.19
N PHE A 154 8.59 4.98 -2.71
CA PHE A 154 8.30 4.44 -4.04
C PHE A 154 9.12 5.15 -5.13
N ALA A 155 9.10 6.48 -5.13
CA ALA A 155 9.84 7.28 -6.11
C ALA A 155 11.35 7.05 -6.03
N LEU A 156 11.92 6.91 -4.83
CA LEU A 156 13.34 6.60 -4.64
C LEU A 156 13.71 5.21 -5.15
N ILE A 157 12.86 4.21 -4.91
CA ILE A 157 13.08 2.85 -5.44
C ILE A 157 13.06 2.89 -6.98
N VAL A 158 12.06 3.54 -7.58
CA VAL A 158 11.99 3.66 -9.05
C VAL A 158 13.18 4.46 -9.60
N ALA A 159 13.53 5.58 -8.95
CA ALA A 159 14.65 6.44 -9.36
C ALA A 159 16.00 5.69 -9.32
N GLY A 160 16.22 4.87 -8.29
CA GLY A 160 17.42 4.03 -8.17
C GLY A 160 17.57 3.01 -9.30
N ASN A 161 16.49 2.70 -10.03
CA ASN A 161 16.47 1.77 -11.15
C ASN A 161 16.47 2.46 -12.53
N LEU A 162 16.45 3.80 -12.60
CA LEU A 162 16.50 4.56 -13.85
C LEU A 162 17.74 4.30 -14.72
N PRO A 163 18.96 4.12 -14.17
CA PRO A 163 20.13 3.82 -15.00
C PRO A 163 19.96 2.53 -15.82
N GLY A 164 19.20 1.55 -15.33
CA GLY A 164 18.87 0.34 -16.10
C GLY A 164 17.91 0.58 -17.27
N LEU A 165 17.18 1.71 -17.29
CA LEU A 165 16.28 2.08 -18.38
C LEU A 165 17.01 2.82 -19.52
N SER A 166 18.14 3.49 -19.23
CA SER A 166 18.91 4.22 -20.27
C SER A 166 19.59 3.31 -21.28
N ASP A 167 19.83 2.05 -20.91
CA ASP A 167 20.39 1.02 -21.80
C ASP A 167 19.32 0.41 -22.73
N GLY A 168 18.08 0.89 -22.63
CA GLY A 168 16.91 0.42 -23.37
C GLY A 168 16.10 -0.64 -22.61
N ILE A 169 14.78 -0.63 -22.83
CA ILE A 169 13.88 -1.63 -22.24
C ILE A 169 13.81 -2.82 -23.18
N ALA A 170 14.48 -3.92 -22.79
CA ALA A 170 14.35 -5.20 -23.49
C ALA A 170 12.87 -5.61 -23.59
N ALA A 171 12.48 -6.34 -24.65
CA ALA A 171 11.09 -6.71 -24.92
C ALA A 171 10.41 -7.37 -23.70
N GLU A 172 11.14 -8.23 -23.00
CA GLU A 172 10.70 -8.93 -21.79
C GLU A 172 10.41 -8.01 -20.59
N SER A 173 10.94 -6.78 -20.57
CA SER A 173 10.82 -5.83 -19.45
C SER A 173 9.67 -4.83 -19.61
N TRP A 174 9.01 -4.80 -20.77
CA TRP A 174 7.87 -3.90 -21.04
C TRP A 174 6.69 -4.09 -20.09
N PRO A 175 6.23 -5.33 -19.80
CA PRO A 175 5.14 -5.53 -18.87
C PRO A 175 5.44 -4.94 -17.49
N LEU A 176 6.66 -5.17 -16.98
CA LEU A 176 7.09 -4.63 -15.69
C LEU A 176 7.12 -3.10 -15.70
N ALA A 177 7.70 -2.49 -16.75
CA ALA A 177 7.76 -1.04 -16.89
C ALA A 177 6.37 -0.39 -16.92
N ILE A 178 5.41 -0.99 -17.64
CA ILE A 178 4.02 -0.51 -17.69
C ILE A 178 3.39 -0.54 -16.29
N TRP A 179 3.51 -1.65 -15.56
CA TRP A 179 2.92 -1.77 -14.23
C TRP A 179 3.60 -0.89 -13.18
N VAL A 180 4.92 -0.66 -13.30
CA VAL A 180 5.62 0.34 -12.48
C VAL A 180 5.09 1.75 -12.78
N GLY A 181 4.91 2.10 -14.06
CA GLY A 181 4.35 3.39 -14.47
C GLY A 181 2.92 3.62 -13.96
N LEU A 182 2.04 2.63 -14.11
CA LEU A 182 0.67 2.67 -13.57
C LEU A 182 0.66 2.80 -12.04
N SER A 183 1.58 2.10 -11.36
CA SER A 183 1.76 2.18 -9.92
C SER A 183 2.25 3.56 -9.48
N GLY A 184 3.16 4.18 -10.23
CA GLY A 184 3.61 5.55 -10.01
C GLY A 184 2.49 6.57 -10.19
N LEU A 185 1.67 6.43 -11.24
CA LEU A 185 0.50 7.26 -11.46
C LEU A 185 -0.52 7.12 -10.32
N TYR A 186 -0.78 5.88 -9.88
CA TYR A 186 -1.62 5.62 -8.72
C TYR A 186 -1.09 6.29 -7.45
N ALA A 187 0.21 6.16 -7.17
CA ALA A 187 0.85 6.75 -5.99
C ALA A 187 0.75 8.28 -6.02
N LEU A 188 0.96 8.90 -7.19
CA LEU A 188 0.83 10.34 -7.39
C LEU A 188 -0.61 10.83 -7.16
N ILE A 189 -1.58 10.21 -7.84
CA ILE A 189 -3.01 10.58 -7.72
C ILE A 189 -3.48 10.41 -6.28
N THR A 190 -3.17 9.28 -5.66
CA THR A 190 -3.56 8.97 -4.28
C THR A 190 -2.98 9.99 -3.29
N THR A 191 -1.69 10.30 -3.43
CA THR A 191 -1.03 11.32 -2.60
C THR A 191 -1.67 12.70 -2.80
N GLY A 192 -1.93 13.09 -4.05
CA GLY A 192 -2.60 14.35 -4.37
C GLY A 192 -4.02 14.44 -3.78
N LEU A 193 -4.80 13.36 -3.83
CA LEU A 193 -6.13 13.31 -3.23
C LEU A 193 -6.10 13.44 -1.70
N VAL A 194 -5.15 12.78 -1.04
CA VAL A 194 -4.97 12.86 0.42
C VAL A 194 -4.49 14.25 0.83
N MET A 195 -3.54 14.84 0.09
CA MET A 195 -3.08 16.22 0.29
C MET A 195 -4.22 17.22 0.11
N ARG A 196 -4.99 17.12 -0.97
CA ARG A 196 -6.16 17.99 -1.21
C ARG A 196 -7.15 17.90 -0.06
N ARG A 197 -7.45 16.69 0.42
CA ARG A 197 -8.32 16.49 1.59
C ARG A 197 -7.80 17.18 2.85
N ALA A 198 -6.48 17.23 3.03
CA ALA A 198 -5.84 17.90 4.17
C ALA A 198 -5.85 19.44 4.03
N LEU A 199 -5.84 19.96 2.79
CA LEU A 199 -5.77 21.39 2.48
C LEU A 199 -7.14 22.08 2.39
N ASP A 200 -8.22 21.37 2.04
CA ASP A 200 -9.58 21.94 1.94
C ASP A 200 -10.06 22.48 3.30
N ARG A 201 -9.80 23.77 3.58
CA ARG A 201 -10.16 24.51 4.80
C ARG A 201 -11.35 25.47 4.65
N SER A 202 -12.00 25.53 3.48
CA SER A 202 -12.75 26.73 3.06
C SER A 202 -14.26 26.80 3.37
N THR A 203 -14.89 25.90 4.11
CA THR A 203 -16.37 25.99 4.35
C THR A 203 -16.87 25.72 5.76
N GLU A 204 -16.02 25.70 6.79
CA GLU A 204 -16.47 25.53 8.19
C GLU A 204 -16.43 26.82 9.03
N LYS A 205 -16.16 27.99 8.40
CA LYS A 205 -16.10 29.29 9.08
C LYS A 205 -17.09 30.35 8.57
N VAL A 206 -18.17 29.96 7.89
CA VAL A 206 -19.27 30.89 7.53
C VAL A 206 -20.58 30.31 8.04
N GLY A 207 -20.89 30.59 9.31
CA GLY A 207 -22.08 30.07 9.96
C GLY A 207 -22.01 30.15 11.48
N THR A 208 -21.50 31.26 12.01
CA THR A 208 -21.75 31.71 13.39
C THR A 208 -22.29 33.12 13.32
#